data_AF-A0A845CAJ3-F1
#
_entry.id   AF-A0A845CAJ3-F1
#
_cell.length_a   1.000
_cell.length_b   1.000
_cell.length_c   1.000
_cell.angle_alpha   90.00
_cell.angle_beta   90.00
_cell.angle_gamma   90.00
#
_symmetry.space_group_name_H-M   'P 1'
#
loop_
_entity.id
_entity.type
_entity.pdbx_description
1 polymer ?
#
loop_
_entity_poly.entity_id
_entity_poly.type
_entity_poly.pdbx_seq_one_letter_code
_entity_poly.pdbx_strand_id
1 'polypeptide(L)' 'MGRDGQWWIGWIEEVPGVNCQEASREELLDSLTVTLREMLEIDPAKSPVENFERELITI' A
#
# COMPACT_ATOMS: atom_id res chain seq x y z
N MET A 1 -7.19 15.03 -27.32
CA MET A 1 -7.05 14.23 -26.08
C MET A 1 -7.93 14.87 -25.02
N GLY A 2 -8.71 14.04 -24.32
CA GLY A 2 -9.77 14.47 -23.40
C GLY A 2 -9.23 15.24 -22.21
N ARG A 3 -10.12 15.97 -21.53
CA ARG A 3 -9.82 16.71 -20.31
C ARG A 3 -9.59 15.70 -19.19
N ASP A 4 -8.35 15.26 -19.02
CA ASP A 4 -7.96 14.39 -17.91
C ASP A 4 -8.20 15.17 -16.61
N GLY A 5 -9.21 14.76 -15.86
CA GLY A 5 -9.32 15.14 -14.45
C GLY A 5 -8.00 14.81 -13.76
N GLN A 6 -7.62 15.57 -12.73
CA GLN A 6 -6.40 15.26 -11.99
C GLN A 6 -6.53 13.88 -11.34
N TRP A 7 -6.00 12.84 -11.98
CA TRP A 7 -5.90 11.51 -11.42
C TRP A 7 -4.77 11.47 -10.38
N TRP A 8 -5.01 10.76 -9.29
CA TRP A 8 -4.02 10.48 -8.26
C TRP A 8 -3.35 9.15 -8.59
N ILE A 9 -2.02 9.14 -8.64
CA ILE A 9 -1.21 7.94 -8.88
C ILE A 9 -0.32 7.74 -7.65
N GLY A 10 -0.27 6.52 -7.12
CA GLY A 10 0.54 6.20 -5.95
C GLY A 10 1.07 4.78 -5.97
N TRP A 11 2.13 4.55 -5.20
CA TRP A 11 2.77 3.27 -5.00
C TRP A 11 3.40 3.20 -3.60
N ILE A 12 3.68 1.99 -3.12
CA ILE A 12 4.39 1.75 -1.86
C ILE A 12 5.86 1.52 -2.15
N GLU A 13 6.75 2.36 -1.61
CA GLU A 13 8.19 2.33 -1.93
C GLU A 13 8.86 1.03 -1.46
N GLU A 14 8.45 0.52 -0.31
CA GLU A 14 8.96 -0.70 0.31
C GLU A 14 8.45 -1.98 -0.38
N VAL A 15 7.40 -1.86 -1.19
CA VAL A 15 6.74 -3.01 -1.84
C VAL A 15 6.61 -2.77 -3.34
N PRO A 16 7.69 -3.00 -4.11
CA PRO A 16 7.66 -2.87 -5.56
C PRO A 16 6.55 -3.73 -6.18
N GLY A 17 5.70 -3.10 -6.99
CA GLY A 17 4.55 -3.77 -7.64
C GLY A 17 3.19 -3.50 -6.98
N VAL A 18 3.14 -2.81 -5.83
CA VAL A 18 1.89 -2.29 -5.27
C VAL A 18 1.71 -0.84 -5.69
N ASN A 19 0.85 -0.62 -6.68
CA ASN A 19 0.50 0.70 -7.21
C ASN A 19 -0.98 0.79 -7.60
N CYS A 20 -1.55 1.99 -7.49
CA CYS A 20 -2.94 2.28 -7.86
C CYS A 20 -3.05 3.66 -8.51
N GLN A 21 -4.14 3.88 -9.25
CA GLN A 21 -4.51 5.17 -9.81
C GLN A 21 -6.01 5.41 -9.62
N GLU A 22 -6.38 6.53 -9.01
CA GLU A 22 -7.77 6.84 -8.66
C GLU A 22 -8.15 8.30 -8.93
N ALA A 23 -9.45 8.60 -8.90
CA ALA A 23 -9.97 9.95 -9.15
C ALA A 23 -9.74 10.92 -7.99
N SER A 24 -9.55 10.39 -6.77
CA SER A 24 -9.28 11.16 -5.56
C SER A 24 -8.14 10.55 -4.74
N ARG A 25 -7.55 11.36 -3.84
CA ARG A 25 -6.52 10.90 -2.91
C ARG A 25 -7.04 9.86 -1.92
N GLU A 26 -8.29 10.00 -1.49
CA GLU A 26 -8.92 9.09 -0.53
C GLU A 26 -9.12 7.70 -1.14
N GLU A 27 -9.71 7.64 -2.34
CA GLU A 27 -9.83 6.38 -3.09
C GLU A 27 -8.46 5.75 -3.36
N LEU A 28 -7.44 6.54 -3.70
CA LEU A 28 -6.08 6.03 -3.91
C LEU A 28 -5.53 5.33 -2.66
N LEU A 29 -5.72 5.94 -1.48
CA LEU A 29 -5.25 5.37 -0.23
C LEU A 29 -6.02 4.09 0.16
N ASP A 30 -7.32 4.06 -0.10
CA ASP A 30 -8.16 2.88 0.12
C ASP A 30 -7.72 1.73 -0.79
N SER A 31 -7.54 2.00 -2.09
CA SER A 31 -7.06 1.01 -3.07
C SER A 31 -5.68 0.47 -2.69
N LEU A 32 -4.70 1.34 -2.37
CA LEU A 32 -3.37 0.92 -1.94
C LEU A 32 -3.41 0.04 -0.68
N THR A 33 -4.29 0.37 0.28
CA THR A 33 -4.46 -0.41 1.51
C THR A 33 -5.01 -1.81 1.24
N VAL A 34 -6.03 -1.92 0.39
CA VAL A 34 -6.62 -3.20 0.01
C VAL A 34 -5.60 -4.05 -0.76
N THR A 35 -4.97 -3.48 -1.78
CA THR A 35 -3.98 -4.18 -2.60
C THR A 35 -2.79 -4.67 -1.75
N LEU A 36 -2.31 -3.85 -0.82
CA LEU A 36 -1.26 -4.28 0.10
C LEU A 36 -1.72 -5.47 0.95
N ARG A 37 -2.92 -5.42 1.54
CA ARG A 37 -3.44 -6.53 2.38
C ARG A 37 -3.57 -7.82 1.59
N GLU A 38 -4.16 -7.77 0.40
CA GLU A 38 -4.30 -8.95 -0.47
C GLU A 38 -2.94 -9.54 -0.85
N MET A 39 -1.95 -8.68 -1.15
CA MET A 39 -0.58 -9.14 -1.41
C MET A 39 0.03 -9.86 -0.19
N LEU A 40 -0.15 -9.31 1.02
CA LEU A 40 0.37 -9.89 2.25
C LEU A 40 -0.32 -11.21 2.63
N GLU A 41 -1.60 -11.37 2.27
CA GLU A 41 -2.33 -12.63 2.44
C GLU A 41 -1.80 -13.73 1.50
N ILE A 42 -1.40 -13.36 0.28
CA ILE A 42 -0.83 -14.29 -0.71
C ILE A 42 0.62 -14.66 -0.35
N ASP A 43 1.41 -13.69 0.09
CA ASP A 43 2.84 -13.86 0.36
C ASP A 43 3.28 -13.08 1.61
N PRO A 44 3.07 -13.63 2.81
CA PRO A 44 3.44 -12.99 4.07
C PRO A 44 4.95 -12.71 4.19
N ALA A 45 5.78 -13.45 3.44
CA ALA A 45 7.23 -13.26 3.43
C ALA A 45 7.65 -11.98 2.69
N LYS A 46 6.76 -11.37 1.90
CA LYS A 46 6.98 -10.07 1.26
C LYS A 46 6.45 -8.90 2.09
N SER A 47 6.09 -9.16 3.34
CA SER A 47 5.75 -8.08 4.27
C SER A 47 6.91 -7.12 4.40
N PRO A 48 6.74 -5.80 4.14
CA PRO A 48 7.78 -4.81 4.41
C PRO A 48 8.06 -4.70 5.92
N VAL A 49 7.21 -5.32 6.75
CA VAL A 49 7.41 -5.52 8.17
C VAL A 49 8.34 -6.72 8.42
N GLU A 50 9.51 -6.72 7.79
CA GLU A 50 10.63 -7.57 8.23
C GLU A 50 11.31 -6.84 9.41
N ASN A 51 11.18 -7.38 10.63
CA ASN A 51 11.74 -6.86 11.89
C ASN A 51 10.96 -5.77 12.66
N PHE A 52 9.75 -6.07 13.13
CA PHE A 52 9.41 -5.62 14.49
C PHE A 52 9.78 -6.73 15.47
N GLU A 53 10.97 -6.62 16.09
CA GLU A 53 11.15 -7.25 17.38
C GLU A 53 10.11 -6.64 18.31
N ARG A 54 9.13 -7.46 18.73
CA ARG A 54 8.25 -7.09 19.83
C ARG A 54 9.10 -7.00 21.08
N GLU A 55 9.69 -5.85 21.36
CA GLU A 55 10.10 -5.52 22.71
C GLU A 55 8.83 -5.40 23.55
N LEU A 56 8.49 -6.50 24.22
CA LEU A 56 7.61 -6.48 25.38
C LEU A 56 8.33 -5.64 26.44
N ILE A 57 8.05 -4.35 26.47
CA ILE A 57 8.33 -3.52 27.64
C ILE A 57 7.41 -4.04 28.75
N THR A 58 7.94 -4.93 29.59
CA THR A 58 7.34 -5.24 30.88
C THR A 58 7.54 -4.02 31.78
N ILE A 59 6.43 -3.45 32.23
CA ILE A 59 6.35 -2.48 33.33
C ILE A 59 6.86 -3.06 34.65
#